data_AF-A0A016SFM2-F1
#
_entry.id   AF-A0A016SFM2-F1
#
_cell.length_a   1.000
_cell.length_b   1.000
_cell.length_c   1.000
_cell.angle_alpha   90.00
_cell.angle_beta   90.00
_cell.angle_gamma   90.00
#
_symmetry.space_group_name_H-M   'P 1'
#
loop_
_entity.id
_entity.type
_entity.pdbx_description
1 polymer ?
#
loop_
_entity_poly.entity_id
_entity_poly.type
_entity_poly.pdbx_seq_one_letter_code
_entity_poly.pdbx_strand_id
1 'polypeptide(L)'
;MRSYEIVREYGEATSAAKKTVSAAKVACYKHMYDELDTVDREKNIPRIAKARQRATEDLGHVMQIRDNNGRLLHHLPDILNWLLEHYSVMCNEGFPHPSIPSAISVLGPAPPFQED
;
A
#
# COMPACT_ATOMS: atom_id res chain seq x y z
N MET A 1 -5.24 7.69 -48.35
CA MET A 1 -3.88 7.13 -48.38
C MET A 1 -3.01 7.74 -47.28
N ARG A 2 -2.68 9.04 -47.31
CA ARG A 2 -1.81 9.72 -46.32
C ARG A 2 -2.13 9.51 -44.83
N SER A 3 -3.39 9.30 -44.46
CA SER A 3 -3.80 9.08 -43.06
C SER A 3 -3.35 7.74 -42.47
N TYR A 4 -3.23 6.66 -43.26
CA TYR A 4 -2.80 5.36 -42.71
C TYR A 4 -1.29 5.34 -42.48
N GLU A 5 -0.53 6.07 -43.28
CA GLU A 5 0.93 6.14 -43.18
C GLU A 5 1.35 6.83 -41.89
N ILE A 6 0.70 7.96 -41.55
CA ILE A 6 0.93 8.69 -40.31
C ILE A 6 0.66 7.79 -39.08
N VAL A 7 -0.44 7.02 -39.10
CA VAL A 7 -0.80 6.11 -37.99
C VAL A 7 0.20 4.97 -37.87
N ARG A 8 0.66 4.42 -39.00
CA ARG A 8 1.67 3.36 -39.01
C ARG A 8 3.02 3.87 -38.49
N GLU A 9 3.49 5.01 -38.99
CA GLU A 9 4.75 5.64 -38.55
C GLU A 9 4.71 5.97 -37.05
N TYR A 10 3.59 6.47 -36.55
CA TYR A 10 3.39 6.69 -35.12
C TYR A 10 3.46 5.38 -34.31
N GLY A 11 2.83 4.31 -34.81
CA GLY A 11 2.88 2.98 -34.20
C GLY A 11 4.29 2.39 -34.15
N GLU A 12 5.07 2.58 -35.22
CA GLU A 12 6.45 2.14 -35.31
C GLU A 12 7.36 2.94 -34.36
N ALA A 13 7.21 4.27 -34.34
CA ALA A 13 7.98 5.14 -33.46
C ALA A 13 7.70 4.85 -31.97
N THR A 14 6.43 4.68 -31.60
CA THR A 14 6.05 4.31 -30.23
C THR A 14 6.54 2.91 -29.85
N SER A 15 6.52 1.95 -30.79
CA SER A 15 7.07 0.61 -30.55
C SER A 15 8.59 0.64 -30.39
N ALA A 16 9.30 1.42 -31.19
CA ALA A 16 10.73 1.64 -31.07
C ALA A 16 11.08 2.27 -29.71
N ALA A 17 10.35 3.31 -29.31
CA ALA A 17 10.53 3.95 -28.00
C ALA A 17 10.27 2.98 -26.83
N LYS A 18 9.25 2.13 -26.92
CA LYS A 18 9.00 1.09 -25.90
C LYS A 18 10.16 0.10 -25.81
N LYS A 19 10.71 -0.33 -26.95
CA LYS A 19 11.86 -1.25 -27.00
C LYS A 19 13.12 -0.63 -26.38
N THR A 20 13.40 0.65 -26.66
CA THR A 20 14.56 1.34 -26.07
C THR A 20 14.39 1.48 -24.55
N VAL A 21 13.21 1.87 -24.08
CA VAL A 21 12.91 1.93 -22.64
C VAL A 21 13.03 0.55 -21.98
N SER A 22 12.52 -0.52 -22.62
CA SER A 22 12.64 -1.86 -22.06
C SER A 22 14.10 -2.32 -22.00
N ALA A 23 14.89 -2.05 -23.04
CA ALA A 23 16.31 -2.40 -23.08
C ALA A 23 17.10 -1.64 -21.99
N ALA A 24 16.85 -0.34 -21.85
CA ALA A 24 17.46 0.48 -20.80
C ALA A 24 17.09 -0.01 -19.39
N LYS A 25 15.82 -0.39 -19.19
CA LYS A 25 15.34 -0.95 -17.92
C LYS A 25 16.03 -2.27 -17.59
N VAL A 26 16.13 -3.18 -18.57
CA VAL A 26 16.84 -4.46 -18.40
C VAL A 26 18.31 -4.24 -18.08
N ALA A 27 18.98 -3.34 -18.79
CA ALA A 27 20.38 -3.01 -18.53
C ALA A 27 20.59 -2.44 -17.11
N CYS A 28 19.70 -1.55 -16.66
CA CYS A 28 19.75 -0.98 -15.32
C CYS A 28 19.57 -2.06 -14.22
N TYR A 29 18.59 -2.95 -14.36
CA TYR A 29 18.42 -4.04 -13.40
C TYR A 29 19.58 -5.02 -13.41
N LYS A 30 20.09 -5.37 -14.60
CA LYS A 30 21.25 -6.25 -14.73
C LYS A 30 22.44 -5.69 -13.95
N HIS A 31 22.77 -4.41 -14.17
CA HIS A 31 23.82 -3.72 -13.43
C HIS A 31 23.59 -3.76 -11.91
N MET A 32 22.36 -3.49 -11.46
CA MET A 32 22.01 -3.57 -10.03
C MET A 32 22.24 -4.98 -9.45
N TYR A 33 21.94 -6.05 -10.20
CA TYR A 33 22.17 -7.41 -9.76
C TYR A 33 23.65 -7.79 -9.80
N ASP A 34 24.39 -7.36 -10.83
CA ASP A 34 25.83 -7.59 -10.93
C ASP A 34 26.57 -6.93 -9.73
N GLU A 35 26.15 -5.73 -9.30
CA GLU A 35 26.67 -5.07 -8.09
C GLU A 35 26.37 -5.85 -6.79
N LEU A 36 25.27 -6.60 -6.74
CA LEU A 36 24.89 -7.43 -5.60
C LEU A 36 25.67 -8.75 -5.53
N ASP A 37 26.23 -9.20 -6.65
CA ASP A 37 27.03 -10.44 -6.73
C ASP A 37 28.50 -10.21 -6.32
N THR A 38 28.91 -8.94 -6.16
CA THR A 38 30.25 -8.57 -5.70
C THR A 38 30.41 -8.58 -4.18
N VAL A 39 31.65 -8.56 -3.70
CA VAL A 39 32.01 -8.56 -2.26
C VAL A 39 31.45 -7.33 -1.52
N ASP A 40 31.14 -6.23 -2.21
CA ASP A 40 30.54 -5.03 -1.62
C ASP A 40 29.01 -5.14 -1.38
N ARG A 41 28.42 -6.32 -1.59
CA ARG A 41 26.98 -6.62 -1.39
C ARG A 41 26.41 -6.12 -0.06
N GLU A 42 27.19 -6.23 1.02
CA GLU A 42 26.76 -5.86 2.38
C GLU A 42 26.42 -4.37 2.50
N LYS A 43 27.06 -3.51 1.71
CA LYS A 43 26.78 -2.06 1.70
C LYS A 43 25.61 -1.71 0.78
N ASN A 44 25.38 -2.49 -0.27
CA ASN A 44 24.40 -2.19 -1.31
C ASN A 44 22.97 -2.62 -0.92
N ILE A 45 22.81 -3.76 -0.24
CA ILE A 45 21.52 -4.25 0.26
C ILE A 45 20.78 -3.21 1.13
N PRO A 46 21.39 -2.64 2.20
CA PRO A 46 20.69 -1.65 3.03
C PRO A 46 20.37 -0.36 2.26
N ARG A 47 21.20 0.03 1.27
CA ARG A 47 20.91 1.20 0.41
C ARG A 47 19.70 0.96 -0.48
N ILE A 48 19.59 -0.22 -1.10
CA ILE A 48 18.44 -0.62 -1.92
C ILE A 48 17.17 -0.71 -1.06
N ALA A 49 17.26 -1.31 0.13
CA ALA A 49 16.14 -1.39 1.07
C ALA A 49 15.61 0.01 1.43
N LYS A 50 16.52 0.94 1.77
CA LYS A 50 16.17 2.32 2.11
C LYS A 50 15.59 3.09 0.92
N ALA A 51 16.10 2.88 -0.30
CA ALA A 51 15.56 3.47 -1.52
C ALA A 51 14.13 2.98 -1.81
N ARG A 52 13.88 1.68 -1.63
CA ARG A 52 12.53 1.09 -1.76
C ARG A 52 11.57 1.67 -0.73
N GLN A 53 11.99 1.73 0.53
CA GLN A 53 11.22 2.33 1.61
C GLN A 53 10.83 3.78 1.26
N ARG A 54 11.78 4.62 0.85
CA ARG A 54 11.50 6.01 0.45
C ARG A 54 10.55 6.11 -0.75
N ALA A 55 10.71 5.24 -1.75
CA ALA A 55 9.82 5.22 -2.92
C ALA A 55 8.37 4.84 -2.54
N THR A 56 8.18 4.04 -1.49
CA THR A 56 6.85 3.73 -0.95
C THR A 56 6.30 4.81 -0.01
N GLU A 57 7.17 5.57 0.65
CA GLU A 57 6.78 6.62 1.59
C GLU A 57 6.12 7.83 0.90
N ASP A 58 6.50 8.15 -0.33
CA ASP A 58 6.08 9.37 -1.07
C ASP A 58 4.60 9.39 -1.50
N LEU A 59 3.98 8.21 -1.65
CA LEU A 59 2.55 8.07 -2.01
C LEU A 59 1.66 7.64 -0.82
N GLY A 60 2.25 7.08 0.24
CA GLY A 60 1.51 6.47 1.34
C GLY A 60 1.26 7.35 2.57
N HIS A 61 1.98 8.48 2.72
CA HIS A 61 1.95 9.27 3.95
C HIS A 61 1.17 10.58 3.88
N VAL A 62 0.59 10.93 2.73
CA VAL A 62 -0.37 12.03 2.66
C VAL A 62 -1.72 11.51 3.15
N MET A 63 -1.80 11.13 4.43
CA MET A 63 -3.09 10.96 5.08
C MET A 63 -3.71 12.36 5.15
N GLN A 64 -4.71 12.60 4.30
CA GLN A 64 -5.49 13.82 4.29
C GLN A 64 -6.93 13.46 4.64
N ILE A 65 -7.39 13.93 5.80
CA ILE A 65 -8.76 13.71 6.26
C ILE A 65 -9.42 15.06 6.43
N ARG A 66 -10.69 15.21 6.01
CA ARG A 66 -11.49 16.38 6.37
C ARG A 66 -12.15 16.15 7.71
N ASP A 67 -11.98 17.09 8.62
CA ASP A 67 -12.72 17.09 9.87
C ASP A 67 -14.19 17.53 9.66
N ASN A 68 -14.98 17.47 10.73
CA ASN A 68 -16.39 17.84 10.72
C ASN A 68 -16.62 19.34 10.39
N ASN A 69 -15.59 20.18 10.55
CA ASN A 69 -15.61 21.60 10.26
C ASN A 69 -15.11 21.91 8.82
N GLY A 70 -14.81 20.87 8.03
CA GLY A 70 -14.31 20.99 6.66
C GLY A 70 -12.82 21.34 6.56
N ARG A 71 -12.07 21.36 7.67
CA ARG A 71 -10.62 21.58 7.70
C ARG A 71 -9.89 20.30 7.30
N LEU A 72 -8.83 20.45 6.51
CA LEU A 72 -7.99 19.34 6.06
C LEU A 72 -6.89 19.04 7.08
N LEU A 73 -7.01 17.91 7.76
CA LEU A 73 -5.99 17.33 8.64
C LEU A 73 -4.98 16.56 7.81
N HIS A 74 -3.70 16.86 8.02
CA HIS A 74 -2.57 16.25 7.31
C HIS A 74 -1.45 15.80 8.26
N HIS A 75 -1.52 16.22 9.52
CA HIS A 75 -0.59 15.82 10.57
C HIS A 75 -1.13 14.55 11.25
N LEU A 76 -0.30 13.50 11.34
CA LEU A 76 -0.73 12.17 11.80
C LEU A 76 -1.34 12.19 13.22
N PRO A 77 -0.74 12.85 14.22
CA PRO A 77 -1.38 13.01 15.54
C PRO A 77 -2.78 13.64 15.49
N ASP A 78 -2.99 14.66 14.66
CA ASP A 78 -4.28 15.35 14.55
C ASP A 78 -5.33 14.42 13.94
N ILE A 79 -4.91 13.63 12.94
CA ILE A 79 -5.75 12.62 12.27
C ILE A 79 -6.16 11.52 13.24
N LEU A 80 -5.21 11.01 14.04
CA LEU A 80 -5.48 9.98 15.04
C LEU A 80 -6.42 10.49 16.13
N ASN A 81 -6.22 11.72 16.60
CA ASN A 81 -7.10 12.32 17.60
C ASN A 81 -8.52 12.51 17.05
N TRP A 82 -8.65 13.00 15.82
CA TRP A 82 -9.96 13.14 15.16
C TRP A 82 -10.66 11.79 14.99
N LEU A 83 -9.94 10.74 14.56
CA LEU A 83 -10.49 9.39 14.45
C LEU A 83 -10.98 8.87 15.80
N LEU A 84 -10.17 9.06 16.85
CA LEU A 84 -10.55 8.65 18.20
C LEU A 84 -11.83 9.34 18.65
N GLU A 85 -11.91 10.66 18.52
CA GLU A 85 -13.10 11.45 18.88
C GLU A 85 -14.32 11.01 18.06
N HIS A 86 -14.20 10.92 16.73
CA HIS A 86 -15.29 10.54 15.84
C HIS A 86 -15.88 9.16 16.17
N TYR A 87 -15.03 8.15 16.33
CA TYR A 87 -15.49 6.80 16.63
C TYR A 87 -15.90 6.62 18.09
N SER A 88 -15.35 7.40 19.03
CA SER A 88 -15.78 7.33 20.43
C SER A 88 -17.26 7.70 20.61
N VAL A 89 -17.76 8.65 19.83
CA VAL A 89 -19.18 9.02 19.82
C VAL A 89 -20.02 7.92 19.19
N MET A 90 -19.57 7.37 18.05
CA MET A 90 -20.35 6.41 17.27
C MET A 90 -20.36 4.98 17.84
N CYS A 91 -19.28 4.55 18.51
CA CYS A 91 -19.07 3.13 18.84
C CYS A 91 -19.22 2.78 20.32
N ASN A 92 -19.32 3.77 21.22
CA ASN A 92 -19.44 3.50 22.66
C ASN A 92 -20.90 3.54 23.16
N GLU A 93 -21.80 4.13 22.38
CA GLU A 93 -23.24 4.04 22.64
C GLU A 93 -23.75 2.67 22.16
N GLY A 94 -23.94 1.75 23.10
CA GLY A 94 -24.57 0.47 22.81
C GLY A 94 -26.00 0.68 22.31
N PHE A 95 -26.35 0.06 21.19
CA PHE A 95 -27.75 0.02 20.77
C PHE A 95 -28.61 -0.56 21.90
N PRO A 96 -29.84 -0.06 22.10
CA PRO A 96 -30.76 -0.64 23.06
C PRO A 96 -31.03 -2.09 22.65
N HIS A 97 -30.35 -3.01 23.32
CA HIS A 97 -30.51 -4.45 23.15
C HIS A 97 -31.06 -5.03 24.45
N PRO A 98 -31.84 -6.12 24.38
CA PRO A 98 -32.23 -6.84 25.57
C PRO A 98 -30.98 -7.24 26.37
N SER A 99 -31.10 -7.26 27.70
CA SER A 99 -30.04 -7.75 28.57
C SER A 99 -29.64 -9.15 28.12
N ILE A 100 -28.36 -9.33 27.80
CA ILE A 100 -27.83 -10.64 27.47
C ILE A 100 -28.12 -11.54 28.67
N PRO A 101 -28.85 -12.66 28.50
CA PRO A 101 -29.12 -13.55 29.61
C PRO A 101 -27.77 -13.98 30.19
N SER A 102 -27.60 -13.76 31.50
CA SER A 102 -26.41 -14.19 32.24
C SER A 102 -26.36 -15.72 32.25
N ALA A 103 -25.86 -16.30 31.17
CA ALA A 103 -25.55 -17.71 31.11
C ALA A 103 -24.34 -17.96 32.01
N ILE A 104 -24.39 -19.02 32.82
CA ILE A 104 -23.21 -19.55 33.49
C ILE A 104 -22.20 -19.83 32.37
N SER A 105 -21.01 -19.21 32.42
CA SER A 105 -19.92 -19.58 31.52
C SER A 105 -19.73 -21.08 31.64
N VAL A 106 -20.09 -21.83 30.59
CA VAL A 106 -19.89 -23.27 30.58
C VAL A 106 -18.39 -23.46 30.44
N LEU A 107 -17.72 -23.62 31.58
CA LEU A 107 -16.31 -24.01 31.68
C LEU A 107 -16.22 -25.50 31.30
N GLY A 108 -16.57 -25.82 30.06
CA GLY A 108 -16.52 -27.15 29.49
C GLY A 108 -15.34 -27.27 28.54
N PRO A 109 -14.70 -28.45 28.41
CA PRO A 109 -13.75 -28.70 27.34
C PRO A 109 -14.43 -28.43 25.98
N ALA A 110 -13.75 -27.70 25.09
CA ALA A 110 -14.23 -27.54 23.72
C ALA A 110 -14.38 -28.94 23.09
N PRO A 111 -15.53 -29.26 22.46
CA PRO A 111 -15.71 -30.56 21.84
C PRO A 111 -14.65 -30.76 20.74
N PRO A 112 -14.07 -31.97 20.62
CA PRO A 112 -13.12 -32.27 19.57
C PRO A 112 -13.80 -32.11 18.21
N PHE A 113 -13.10 -31.47 17.27
CA PHE A 113 -13.55 -31.39 15.89
C PHE A 113 -13.61 -32.80 15.31
N GLN A 114 -14.77 -33.19 14.80
CA GLN A 114 -14.93 -34.44 14.05
C GLN A 114 -14.56 -34.14 12.59
N GLU A 115 -13.53 -34.81 12.09
CA GLU A 115 -13.19 -34.85 10.66
C GLU A 115 -14.04 -35.97 10.02
N ASP A 116 -14.90 -35.61 9.07
CA ASP A 116 -15.62 -36.54 8.18
C ASP A 116 -14.78 -36.88 6.94
#